data_AF-C7R5N7-F1
#
_entry.id   AF-C7R5N7-F1
#
_cell.length_a   1.000
_cell.length_b   1.000
_cell.length_c   1.000
_cell.angle_alpha   90.00
_cell.angle_beta   90.00
_cell.angle_gamma   90.00
#
_symmetry.space_group_name_H-M   'P 1'
#
loop_
_entity.id
_entity.type
_entity.pdbx_description
1 polymer ?
#
loop_
_entity_poly.entity_id
_entity_poly.type
_entity_poly.pdbx_seq_one_letter_code
_entity_poly.pdbx_strand_id
1 'polypeptide(L)'
;MTKLPLLLLVIFLLFTSEISAAKYCKYYRSCAEVIADHPDGKFGKRDGDNDDIPCENVCRSRQQVEDLLNQMARSKKSKTGKNQ
;
A
#
# COMPACT_ATOMS: atom_id res chain seq x y z
N MET A 1 -16.09 37.86 19.96
CA MET A 1 -14.93 37.73 19.06
C MET A 1 -14.13 36.46 19.40
N THR A 2 -14.71 35.26 19.25
CA THR A 2 -14.06 33.98 19.61
C THR A 2 -14.40 32.80 18.68
N LYS A 3 -15.25 33.00 17.67
CA LYS A 3 -15.75 31.91 16.80
C LYS A 3 -14.79 31.56 15.64
N LEU A 4 -13.98 32.52 15.21
CA LEU A 4 -12.97 32.34 14.15
C LEU A 4 -11.81 31.40 14.55
N PRO A 5 -11.22 31.48 15.77
CA PRO A 5 -10.18 30.53 16.19
C PRO A 5 -10.72 29.11 16.40
N LEU A 6 -11.98 28.97 16.83
CA LEU A 6 -12.61 27.66 17.00
C LEU A 6 -12.81 26.95 15.65
N LEU A 7 -13.23 27.69 14.63
CA LEU A 7 -13.44 27.15 13.28
C LEU A 7 -12.11 26.71 12.64
N LEU A 8 -11.02 27.46 12.83
CA LEU A 8 -9.69 27.08 12.36
C LEU A 8 -9.15 25.82 13.05
N LEU A 9 -9.41 25.66 14.35
CA LEU A 9 -9.01 24.46 15.09
C LEU A 9 -9.76 23.20 14.62
N VAL A 10 -11.06 23.32 14.30
CA VAL A 10 -11.84 22.22 13.71
C VAL A 10 -11.29 21.83 12.34
N ILE A 11 -10.96 22.81 11.51
CA ILE A 11 -10.38 22.55 10.18
C ILE A 11 -9.04 21.81 10.30
N PHE A 12 -8.16 22.22 11.23
CA PHE A 12 -6.85 21.59 11.43
C PHE A 12 -6.96 20.12 11.86
N LEU A 13 -7.97 19.77 12.68
CA LEU A 13 -8.23 18.38 13.09
C LEU A 13 -8.73 17.48 11.96
N LEU A 14 -9.28 18.04 10.88
CA LEU A 14 -9.75 17.26 9.72
C LEU A 14 -8.63 16.91 8.73
N PHE A 15 -7.43 17.49 8.89
CA PHE A 15 -6.29 17.27 7.99
C PHE A 15 -5.19 16.37 8.55
N THR A 16 -5.50 15.57 9.58
CA THR A 16 -4.55 14.56 10.07
C THR A 16 -4.44 13.41 9.07
N SER A 17 -3.49 13.52 8.14
CA SER A 17 -3.10 12.41 7.26
C SER A 17 -2.60 11.23 8.11
N GLU A 18 -3.14 10.04 7.89
CA GLU A 18 -2.66 8.83 8.56
C GLU A 18 -1.27 8.46 8.05
N ILE A 19 -0.24 8.71 8.86
CA ILE A 19 1.11 8.21 8.62
C ILE A 19 1.09 6.70 8.90
N SER A 20 0.96 5.88 7.85
CA SER A 20 1.06 4.43 7.99
C SER A 20 2.52 4.05 8.29
N ALA A 21 2.73 3.38 9.43
CA ALA A 21 4.06 2.91 9.81
C ALA A 21 4.59 1.91 8.77
N ALA A 22 5.80 2.14 8.26
CA ALA A 22 6.41 1.24 7.29
C ALA A 22 6.59 -0.16 7.89
N LYS A 23 5.86 -1.13 7.36
CA LYS A 23 5.99 -2.55 7.73
C LYS A 23 7.33 -3.11 7.24
N TYR A 24 8.08 -3.71 8.16
CA TYR A 24 9.33 -4.42 7.86
C TYR A 24 9.06 -5.79 7.24
N CYS A 25 9.97 -6.27 6.37
CA CYS A 25 9.81 -7.54 5.65
C CYS A 25 9.52 -8.75 6.54
N LYS A 26 10.10 -8.78 7.75
CA LYS A 26 9.88 -9.85 8.75
C LYS A 26 8.44 -9.98 9.25
N TYR A 27 7.60 -8.97 9.03
CA TYR A 27 6.20 -8.97 9.48
C TYR A 27 5.23 -9.43 8.40
N TYR A 28 5.67 -9.55 7.15
CA TYR A 28 4.84 -10.15 6.11
C TYR A 28 4.82 -11.66 6.25
N ARG A 29 3.63 -12.25 6.05
CA ARG A 29 3.39 -13.69 6.12
C ARG A 29 3.31 -14.33 4.73
N SER A 30 3.15 -13.54 3.67
CA SER A 30 3.06 -14.02 2.30
C SER A 30 3.42 -12.92 1.29
N CYS A 31 3.86 -13.31 0.09
CA CYS A 31 4.10 -12.36 -0.99
C CYS A 31 2.83 -11.58 -1.35
N ALA A 32 1.66 -12.23 -1.32
CA ALA A 32 0.38 -11.58 -1.58
C ALA A 32 0.09 -10.42 -0.62
N GLU A 33 0.51 -10.51 0.63
CA GLU A 33 0.36 -9.42 1.60
C GLU A 33 1.26 -8.22 1.25
N VAL A 34 2.48 -8.47 0.78
CA VAL A 34 3.41 -7.42 0.29
C VAL A 34 2.81 -6.68 -0.89
N ILE A 35 2.26 -7.42 -1.86
CA ILE A 35 1.64 -6.85 -3.07
C ILE A 35 0.35 -6.11 -2.73
N ALA A 36 -0.40 -6.56 -1.72
CA ALA A 36 -1.62 -5.88 -1.27
C ALA A 36 -1.31 -4.49 -0.68
N ASP A 37 -0.23 -4.38 0.08
CA ASP A 37 0.23 -3.12 0.65
C ASP A 37 0.90 -2.23 -0.42
N HIS A 38 1.46 -2.80 -1.49
CA HIS A 38 2.16 -2.09 -2.59
C HIS A 38 1.59 -2.45 -3.98
N PRO A 39 0.32 -2.11 -4.24
CA PRO A 39 -0.36 -2.53 -5.46
C PRO A 39 0.10 -1.79 -6.73
N ASP A 40 0.91 -0.74 -6.58
CA ASP A 40 1.53 0.03 -7.66
C ASP A 40 2.90 -0.53 -8.08
N GLY A 41 3.35 -1.62 -7.45
CA GLY A 41 4.65 -2.25 -7.75
C GLY A 41 5.85 -1.45 -7.26
N LYS A 42 5.66 -0.39 -6.46
CA LYS A 42 6.75 0.42 -5.93
C LYS A 42 7.16 -0.06 -4.56
N PHE A 43 8.20 -0.89 -4.51
CA PHE A 43 8.61 -1.56 -3.28
C PHE A 43 9.56 -0.76 -2.38
N GLY A 44 10.33 0.17 -2.95
CA GLY A 44 11.28 1.00 -2.20
C GLY A 44 12.26 0.14 -1.40
N LYS A 45 12.44 0.41 -0.11
CA LYS A 45 13.39 -0.32 0.76
C LYS A 45 13.11 -1.82 0.93
N ARG A 46 11.97 -2.31 0.42
CA ARG A 46 11.58 -3.73 0.51
C ARG A 46 12.21 -4.56 -0.60
N ASP A 47 12.60 -3.91 -1.69
CA ASP A 47 13.44 -4.45 -2.77
C ASP A 47 14.81 -3.76 -2.63
N GLY A 48 15.67 -4.35 -1.80
CA GLY A 48 16.91 -3.71 -1.35
C GLY A 48 18.00 -3.70 -2.42
N ASP A 49 17.99 -4.69 -3.28
CA ASP A 49 18.93 -4.96 -4.36
C ASP A 49 18.39 -4.59 -5.75
N ASN A 50 17.13 -4.16 -5.84
CA ASN A 50 16.47 -3.64 -7.05
C ASN A 50 16.34 -4.69 -8.15
N ASP A 51 16.02 -5.93 -7.76
CA ASP A 51 15.84 -7.04 -8.68
C ASP A 51 14.37 -7.30 -9.03
N ASP A 52 13.47 -6.39 -8.59
CA ASP A 52 12.02 -6.46 -8.68
C ASP A 52 11.39 -7.57 -7.80
N ILE A 53 12.09 -8.05 -6.77
CA ILE A 53 11.60 -9.04 -5.79
C ILE A 53 11.57 -8.44 -4.37
N PRO A 54 10.41 -7.93 -3.90
CA PRO A 54 10.33 -7.35 -2.58
C PRO A 54 10.27 -8.41 -1.48
N CYS A 55 10.97 -8.18 -0.38
CA CYS A 55 10.92 -9.03 0.82
C CYS A 55 11.07 -10.52 0.48
N GLU A 56 12.26 -10.91 0.03
CA GLU A 56 12.55 -12.26 -0.46
C GLU A 56 12.23 -13.40 0.53
N ASN A 57 12.07 -13.08 1.81
CA ASN A 57 11.58 -14.04 2.81
C ASN A 57 10.18 -14.59 2.49
N VAL A 58 9.38 -13.86 1.70
CA VAL A 58 8.02 -14.27 1.31
C VAL A 58 7.77 -14.23 -0.20
N CYS A 59 8.45 -13.39 -0.97
CA CYS A 59 8.41 -13.41 -2.44
C CYS A 59 9.64 -14.14 -2.99
N ARG A 60 9.44 -15.15 -3.84
CA ARG A 60 10.52 -16.06 -4.25
C ARG A 60 11.01 -15.86 -5.69
N SER A 61 10.31 -15.07 -6.48
CA SER A 61 10.65 -14.83 -7.88
C SER A 61 9.92 -13.61 -8.45
N ARG A 62 10.52 -12.98 -9.47
CA ARG A 62 9.90 -11.92 -10.26
C ARG A 62 8.56 -12.36 -10.87
N GLN A 63 8.50 -13.59 -11.37
CA GLN A 63 7.27 -14.15 -11.95
C GLN A 63 6.12 -14.17 -10.92
N GLN A 64 6.39 -14.61 -9.68
CA GLN A 64 5.38 -14.62 -8.62
C GLN A 64 4.86 -13.20 -8.32
N VAL A 65 5.75 -12.21 -8.28
CA VAL A 65 5.42 -10.80 -8.03
C VAL A 65 4.53 -10.26 -9.14
N GLU A 66 4.93 -10.47 -10.40
CA GLU A 66 4.17 -10.05 -11.58
C GLU A 66 2.78 -10.69 -11.63
N ASP A 67 2.69 -12.00 -11.40
CA ASP A 67 1.44 -12.74 -11.39
C ASP A 67 0.47 -12.17 -10.34
N LEU A 68 0.96 -11.82 -9.15
CA LEU A 68 0.15 -11.27 -8.07
C LEU A 68 -0.31 -9.83 -8.36
N LEU A 69 0.57 -8.97 -8.90
CA LEU A 69 0.22 -7.62 -9.32
C LEU A 69 -0.89 -7.65 -10.39
N ASN A 70 -0.76 -8.53 -11.37
CA ASN A 70 -1.75 -8.75 -12.41
C ASN A 70 -3.09 -9.26 -11.86
N GLN A 71 -3.06 -10.22 -10.93
CA GLN A 71 -4.25 -10.72 -10.26
C GLN A 71 -4.98 -9.63 -9.47
N MET A 72 -4.26 -8.78 -8.74
CA MET A 72 -4.85 -7.69 -7.98
C MET A 72 -5.41 -6.59 -8.89
N ALA A 73 -4.72 -6.23 -9.96
CA ALA A 73 -5.21 -5.25 -10.94
C ALA A 73 -6.54 -5.72 -11.57
N ARG A 74 -6.63 -6.99 -11.98
CA ARG A 74 -7.87 -7.60 -12.50
C ARG A 74 -8.99 -7.61 -11.45
N SER A 75 -8.65 -7.97 -10.21
CA SER A 75 -9.61 -8.01 -9.10
C SER A 75 -10.17 -6.63 -8.75
N LYS A 76 -9.35 -5.57 -8.80
CA LYS A 76 -9.81 -4.19 -8.62
C LYS A 76 -10.76 -3.76 -9.74
N LYS A 77 -10.43 -4.05 -11.00
CA LYS A 77 -11.31 -3.75 -12.16
C LYS A 77 -12.69 -4.38 -12.03
N SER A 78 -12.77 -5.63 -11.57
CA SER A 78 -14.07 -6.30 -11.34
C SER A 78 -14.90 -5.69 -10.21
N LYS A 79 -14.26 -5.09 -9.20
CA LYS A 79 -14.96 -4.45 -8.07
C LYS A 79 -15.44 -3.04 -8.43
N THR A 80 -14.66 -2.28 -9.19
CA THR A 80 -15.04 -0.95 -9.66
C THR A 80 -16.23 -0.99 -10.63
N GLY A 81 -16.32 -2.02 -11.49
CA GLY A 81 -17.44 -2.18 -12.44
C GLY A 81 -18.73 -2.75 -11.85
N LYS A 82 -18.78 -3.11 -10.56
CA LYS A 82 -19.98 -3.61 -9.87
C LYS A 82 -20.70 -2.56 -9.02
N ASN A 83 -20.13 -1.36 -8.89
CA ASN A 83 -20.69 -0.23 -8.14
C ASN A 83 -21.15 0.92 -9.07
N GLN A 84 -21.57 0.59 -10.30
CA GLN A 84 -22.24 1.52 -11.24
C GLN A 84 -23.62 1.00 -11.56
#